data_AF-A0A1M5T592-F1
#
_entry.id   AF-A0A1M5T592-F1
#
_cell.length_a   1.000
_cell.length_b   1.000
_cell.length_c   1.000
_cell.angle_alpha   90.00
_cell.angle_beta   90.00
_cell.angle_gamma   90.00
#
_symmetry.space_group_name_H-M   'P 1'
#
loop_
_entity.id
_entity.type
_entity.pdbx_description
1 polymer ?
#
loop_
_entity_poly.entity_id
_entity_poly.type
_entity_poly.pdbx_seq_one_letter_code
_entity_poly.pdbx_strand_id
1 'polypeptide(L)'
;MLKSVIDGTESKVGAEALTTLFKAGGEPWSFGLNPSEVDNFIKQYNLKLIENVGMSYYEENYLKCINRKLHVSPIERVVYAELI
;
A
#
# COMPACT_ATOMS: atom_id res chain seq x y z
N MET A 1 -2.11 0.84 -4.18
CA MET A 1 -3.47 1.02 -3.61
C MET A 1 -3.96 -0.32 -3.07
N LEU A 2 -4.75 -0.32 -1.99
CA LEU A 2 -5.46 -1.53 -1.57
C LEU A 2 -6.54 -1.90 -2.59
N LYS A 3 -6.68 -3.18 -2.91
CA LYS A 3 -7.72 -3.66 -3.83
C LYS A 3 -9.13 -3.28 -3.37
N SER A 4 -9.37 -3.34 -2.06
CA SER A 4 -10.65 -2.95 -1.44
C SER A 4 -11.08 -1.50 -1.74
N VAL A 5 -10.12 -0.59 -1.91
CA VAL A 5 -10.40 0.81 -2.27
C VAL A 5 -10.76 0.94 -3.74
N ILE A 6 -10.07 0.19 -4.62
CA ILE A 6 -10.35 0.20 -6.06
C ILE A 6 -11.74 -0.40 -6.34
N ASP A 7 -12.08 -1.48 -5.63
CA ASP A 7 -13.36 -2.17 -5.75
C ASP A 7 -14.50 -1.42 -5.05
N GLY A 8 -14.20 -0.34 -4.31
CA GLY A 8 -15.17 0.44 -3.56
C GLY A 8 -15.75 -0.27 -2.33
N THR A 9 -15.15 -1.38 -1.89
CA THR A 9 -15.59 -2.14 -0.72
C THR A 9 -15.09 -1.52 0.59
N GLU A 10 -14.03 -0.70 0.53
CA GLU A 10 -13.55 0.11 1.65
C GLU A 10 -13.29 1.54 1.22
N SER A 11 -13.66 2.49 2.09
CA SER A 11 -13.21 3.87 2.02
C SER A 11 -12.11 4.11 3.04
N LYS A 12 -11.03 4.77 2.62
CA LYS A 12 -9.90 5.15 3.46
C LYS A 12 -9.58 6.61 3.19
N VAL A 13 -9.35 7.37 4.27
CA VAL A 13 -9.02 8.80 4.19
C VAL A 13 -7.85 9.01 3.22
N GLY A 14 -8.01 9.97 2.31
CA GLY A 14 -7.05 10.29 1.24
C GLY A 14 -7.19 9.46 -0.03
N ALA A 15 -7.73 8.24 0.04
CA ALA A 15 -7.86 7.35 -1.11
C ALA A 15 -8.99 7.77 -2.07
N GLU A 16 -10.09 8.27 -1.53
CA GLU A 16 -11.22 8.80 -2.32
C GLU A 16 -10.82 10.03 -3.14
N ALA A 17 -10.05 10.94 -2.52
CA ALA A 17 -9.56 12.13 -3.19
C ALA A 17 -8.63 11.76 -4.37
N LEU A 18 -7.72 10.80 -4.16
CA LEU A 18 -6.84 10.31 -5.23
C LEU A 18 -7.63 9.62 -6.33
N THR A 19 -8.52 8.69 -6.01
CA THR A 19 -9.31 7.98 -7.01
C THR A 19 -10.21 8.93 -7.82
N THR A 20 -10.76 9.96 -7.20
CA THR A 20 -11.53 11.03 -7.87
C THR A 20 -10.63 11.85 -8.80
N LEU A 21 -9.45 12.26 -8.32
CA LEU A 21 -8.49 13.03 -9.10
C LEU A 21 -8.06 12.28 -10.37
N PHE A 22 -7.69 11.00 -10.25
CA PHE A 22 -7.28 10.18 -11.38
C PHE A 22 -8.42 9.93 -12.38
N LYS A 23 -9.63 9.66 -11.88
CA LYS A 23 -10.83 9.55 -12.73
C LYS A 23 -11.10 10.84 -13.51
N ALA A 24 -11.00 12.01 -12.86
CA ALA A 24 -11.20 13.30 -13.51
C ALA A 24 -10.14 13.60 -14.58
N GLY A 25 -8.92 13.08 -14.40
CA GLY A 25 -7.83 13.17 -15.38
C GLY A 25 -7.96 12.22 -16.58
N GLY A 26 -9.00 11.38 -16.64
CA GLY A 26 -9.24 10.43 -17.73
C GLY A 26 -8.53 9.09 -17.58
N GLU A 27 -7.71 8.92 -16.55
CA GLU A 27 -6.93 7.70 -16.29
C GLU A 27 -7.31 7.13 -14.92
N PRO A 28 -8.41 6.38 -14.82
CA PRO A 28 -8.86 5.83 -13.55
C PRO A 28 -7.82 4.86 -12.99
N TRP A 29 -7.51 5.00 -11.69
CA TRP A 29 -6.65 4.04 -11.01
C TRP A 29 -7.31 2.66 -11.01
N SER A 30 -6.69 1.69 -11.69
CA SER A 30 -7.26 0.35 -11.93
C SER A 30 -6.53 -0.79 -11.21
N PHE A 31 -5.35 -0.52 -10.64
CA PHE A 31 -4.53 -1.55 -10.00
C PHE A 31 -4.47 -1.44 -8.48
N GLY A 32 -4.76 -2.53 -7.79
CA GLY A 32 -4.56 -2.68 -6.36
C GLY A 32 -4.40 -4.14 -5.98
N LEU A 33 -3.78 -4.39 -4.83
CA LEU A 33 -3.56 -5.74 -4.31
C LEU A 33 -4.26 -5.89 -2.95
N ASN A 34 -4.82 -7.08 -2.71
CA ASN A 34 -5.07 -7.50 -1.34
C ASN A 34 -3.72 -7.75 -0.66
N PRO A 35 -3.50 -7.31 0.58
CA PRO A 35 -2.26 -7.61 1.31
C PRO A 35 -1.85 -9.09 1.29
N SER A 36 -2.81 -10.02 1.27
CA SER A 36 -2.53 -11.47 1.19
C SER A 36 -1.98 -11.93 -0.17
N GLU A 37 -2.19 -11.17 -1.24
CA GLU A 37 -1.76 -11.51 -2.60
C GLU A 37 -0.32 -11.05 -2.91
N VAL A 38 0.26 -10.21 -2.04
CA VAL A 38 1.58 -9.58 -2.26
C VAL A 38 2.68 -10.62 -2.48
N ASP A 39 2.73 -11.68 -1.67
CA ASP A 39 3.76 -12.72 -1.80
C ASP A 39 3.73 -13.37 -3.19
N ASN A 40 2.54 -13.79 -3.63
CA ASN A 40 2.36 -14.40 -4.95
C ASN A 40 2.65 -13.41 -6.08
N PHE A 41 2.28 -12.13 -5.90
CA PHE A 41 2.55 -11.10 -6.89
C PHE A 41 4.06 -10.86 -7.07
N ILE A 42 4.85 -10.81 -5.98
CA ILE A 42 6.27 -10.46 -6.08
C ILE A 42 7.18 -11.63 -6.50
N LYS A 43 6.74 -12.88 -6.33
CA LYS A 43 7.50 -14.08 -6.74
C LYS A 43 7.93 -14.07 -8.21
N GLN A 44 7.10 -13.54 -9.09
CA GLN A 44 7.40 -13.46 -10.53
C GLN A 44 8.63 -12.59 -10.85
N TYR A 45 9.06 -11.75 -9.90
CA TYR A 45 10.23 -10.88 -10.01
C TYR A 45 11.46 -11.44 -9.30
N ASN A 46 11.47 -12.74 -8.97
CA ASN A 46 12.52 -13.38 -8.16
C ASN A 46 12.68 -12.73 -6.79
N LEU A 47 11.58 -12.28 -6.19
CA LEU A 47 11.58 -11.72 -4.84
C LEU A 47 10.92 -12.68 -3.86
N LYS A 48 11.55 -12.86 -2.69
CA LYS A 48 10.99 -13.56 -1.54
C LYS A 48 10.47 -12.55 -0.53
N LEU A 49 9.19 -12.66 -0.15
CA LEU A 49 8.61 -11.80 0.88
C LEU A 49 9.26 -12.08 2.25
N ILE A 50 9.73 -11.03 2.92
CA ILE A 50 10.19 -11.09 4.31
C ILE A 50 9.18 -10.43 5.24
N GLU A 51 8.68 -9.25 4.89
CA GLU A 51 7.70 -8.51 5.71
C GLU A 51 6.73 -7.69 4.83
N ASN A 52 5.47 -7.60 5.27
CA ASN A 52 4.44 -6.77 4.64
C ASN A 52 3.60 -6.07 5.72
N VAL A 53 3.85 -4.78 5.92
CA VAL A 53 3.25 -3.99 7.03
C VAL A 53 2.40 -2.83 6.52
N GLY A 54 1.35 -2.52 7.28
CA GLY A 54 0.49 -1.36 7.03
C GLY A 54 0.93 -0.13 7.81
N MET A 55 0.25 1.00 7.59
CA MET A 55 0.61 2.32 8.14
C MET A 55 0.99 2.30 9.62
N SER A 56 0.14 1.71 10.48
CA SER A 56 0.26 1.91 11.93
C SER A 56 1.49 1.20 12.48
N TYR A 57 1.76 0.00 11.97
CA TYR A 57 2.96 -0.74 12.34
C TYR A 57 4.21 -0.04 11.80
N TYR A 58 4.14 0.48 10.58
CA TYR A 58 5.28 1.18 9.97
C TYR A 58 5.63 2.47 10.71
N GLU A 59 4.63 3.32 11.00
CA GLU A 59 4.82 4.53 11.80
C GLU A 59 5.41 4.23 13.17
N GLU A 60 4.83 3.25 13.88
CA GLU A 60 5.24 2.93 15.24
C GLU A 60 6.65 2.33 15.32
N ASN A 61 6.93 1.32 14.50
CA ASN A 61 8.12 0.49 14.67
C ASN A 61 9.31 0.97 13.83
N TYR A 62 9.08 1.72 12.75
CA TYR A 62 10.13 2.14 11.83
C TYR A 62 10.36 3.65 11.76
N LEU A 63 9.34 4.48 12.00
CA LEU A 63 9.48 5.94 11.87
C LEU A 63 9.70 6.63 13.22
N LYS A 64 8.90 6.28 14.24
CA LYS A 64 9.02 6.90 15.57
C LYS A 64 10.36 6.60 16.24
N CYS A 65 10.87 5.38 16.10
CA CYS A 65 12.14 4.95 16.71
C CYS A 65 13.36 5.76 16.20
N ILE A 66 13.27 6.34 15.01
CA ILE A 66 14.31 7.21 14.42
C ILE A 66 13.92 8.69 14.44
N ASN A 67 12.91 9.07 15.23
CA ASN A 67 12.38 10.43 15.35
C ASN A 67 11.93 11.06 14.02
N ARG A 68 11.48 10.23 13.06
CA ARG A 68 10.94 10.71 11.79
C ARG A 68 9.45 11.01 11.94
N LYS A 69 9.10 12.29 11.81
CA LYS A 69 7.71 12.77 11.86
C LYS A 69 7.11 12.78 10.45
N LEU A 70 6.68 11.62 9.99
CA LEU A 70 5.96 11.44 8.73
C LEU A 70 4.64 10.74 9.02
N HIS A 71 3.55 11.31 8.52
CA HIS A 71 2.25 10.64 8.54
C HIS A 71 2.13 9.73 7.32
N VAL A 72 1.89 8.45 7.55
CA VAL A 72 1.75 7.41 6.54
C VAL A 72 0.27 7.26 6.24
N SER A 73 -0.09 7.23 4.96
CA SER A 73 -1.50 7.17 4.56
C SER A 73 -2.13 5.81 4.93
N PRO A 74 -3.41 5.75 5.31
CA PRO A 74 -4.09 4.48 5.61
C PRO A 74 -4.14 3.45 4.48
N ILE A 75 -3.88 3.87 3.25
CA ILE A 75 -3.77 3.01 2.07
C ILE A 75 -2.35 2.59 1.73
N GLU A 76 -1.34 3.15 2.42
CA GLU A 76 0.06 2.82 2.19
C GLU A 76 0.46 1.56 2.95
N ARG A 77 1.32 0.78 2.30
CA ARG A 77 1.94 -0.42 2.85
C ARG A 77 3.38 -0.47 2.39
N VAL A 78 4.23 -1.04 3.24
CA VAL A 78 5.65 -1.25 2.94
C VAL A 78 5.93 -2.75 2.92
N VAL A 79 6.69 -3.16 1.91
CA VAL A 79 7.09 -4.55 1.69
C VAL A 79 8.61 -4.62 1.75
N TYR A 80 9.13 -5.47 2.62
CA TYR A 80 10.53 -5.85 2.63
C TYR A 80 10.66 -7.25 2.01
N ALA A 81 11.54 -7.36 1.01
CA ALA A 81 11.74 -8.57 0.24
C ALA A 81 13.20 -8.71 -0.16
N GLU A 82 13.64 -9.95 -0.41
CA GLU A 82 15.00 -10.29 -0.82
C GLU A 82 14.99 -10.87 -2.23
N LEU A 83 16.05 -10.61 -3.00
CA LEU A 83 16.26 -11.22 -4.30
C LEU A 83 16.65 -12.70 -4.12
N ILE A 84 16.06 -13.57 -4.95
CA ILE A 84 16.35 -15.00 -5.06
C ILE A 84 17.32 -15.24 -6.21
#